data_AF-A0A9E5WUM3-F1
#
_entry.id   AF-A0A9E5WUM3-F1
#
_cell.length_a   1.000
_cell.length_b   1.000
_cell.length_c   1.000
_cell.angle_alpha   90.00
_cell.angle_beta   90.00
_cell.angle_gamma   90.00
#
_symmetry.space_group_name_H-M   'P 1'
#
loop_
_entity.id
_entity.type
_entity.pdbx_description
1 polymer ?
#
loop_
_entity_poly.entity_id
_entity_poly.type
_entity_poly.pdbx_seq_one_letter_code
_entity_poly.pdbx_strand_id
1 'polypeptide(L)' 'MNLQSPRELKTASEKLRLLEERYEAAKREDTCDEHVRELSLRSLKRLINQLKEEIARYRSRSSVGAEDRE' A
#
# COMPACT_ATOMS: atom_id res chain seq x y z
N MET A 1 5.55 -1.65 9.64
CA MET A 1 5.54 -0.26 10.14
C MET A 1 4.23 -0.07 10.93
N ASN A 2 4.12 0.94 11.79
CA ASN A 2 2.86 1.21 12.45
C ASN A 2 2.56 2.68 12.19
N LEU A 3 1.42 2.96 11.55
CA LEU A 3 1.00 4.34 11.33
C LEU A 3 0.51 4.88 12.67
N GLN A 4 1.07 5.99 13.12
CA GLN A 4 0.76 6.61 14.40
C GLN A 4 0.18 8.02 14.22
N SER A 5 0.45 8.66 13.07
CA SER A 5 0.01 10.03 12.79
C SER A 5 -0.79 10.15 11.48
N PRO A 6 -1.75 11.10 11.40
CA PRO A 6 -2.43 11.44 10.14
C PRO A 6 -1.46 11.87 9.03
N ARG A 7 -0.31 12.45 9.38
CA ARG A 7 0.76 12.76 8.41
C ARG A 7 1.36 11.50 7.81
N GLU A 8 1.63 10.49 8.64
CA GLU A 8 2.15 9.20 8.16
C GLU A 8 1.13 8.47 7.31
N LEU A 9 -0.17 8.55 7.66
CA LEU A 9 -1.26 8.02 6.83
C LEU A 9 -1.28 8.67 5.44
N LYS A 10 -1.10 10.00 5.39
CA LYS A 10 -1.02 10.73 4.12
C LYS A 10 0.19 10.27 3.29
N THR A 11 1.38 10.24 3.89
CA THR A 11 2.60 9.77 3.22
C THR A 11 2.49 8.32 2.76
N ALA A 12 1.90 7.43 3.56
CA ALA A 12 1.66 6.04 3.19
C ALA A 12 0.67 5.93 2.02
N SER A 13 -0.36 6.77 2.00
CA SER A 13 -1.34 6.82 0.90
C SER A 13 -0.73 7.35 -0.40
N GLU A 14 0.10 8.38 -0.33
CA GLU A 14 0.85 8.90 -1.48
C GLU A 14 1.82 7.84 -2.02
N LYS A 15 2.54 7.16 -1.13
CA LYS A 15 3.46 6.08 -1.49
C LYS A 15 2.72 4.88 -2.10
N LEU A 16 1.55 4.54 -1.57
CA LEU A 16 0.69 3.50 -2.13
C LEU A 16 0.31 3.82 -3.58
N ARG A 17 -0.14 5.05 -3.84
CA ARG A 17 -0.52 5.49 -5.19
C ARG A 17 0.64 5.41 -6.18
N LEU A 18 1.84 5.82 -5.77
CA LEU A 18 3.05 5.71 -6.59
C LEU A 18 3.41 4.24 -6.90
N LEU A 19 3.26 3.34 -5.92
CA LEU A 19 3.52 1.91 -6.11
C LEU A 19 2.49 1.26 -7.03
N GLU A 20 1.21 1.66 -6.94
CA GLU A 20 0.16 1.20 -7.85
C GLU A 20 0.40 1.66 -9.29
N GLU A 21 0.81 2.92 -9.48
CA GLU A 21 1.19 3.44 -10.79
C GLU A 21 2.37 2.67 -11.39
N ARG A 22 3.40 2.40 -10.59
CA ARG A 22 4.55 1.58 -11.03
C ARG A 22 4.17 0.14 -11.33
N TYR A 23 3.23 -0.44 -10.58
CA TYR A 23 2.72 -1.78 -10.85
C TYR A 23 2.00 -1.83 -12.20
N GLU A 24 1.14 -0.86 -12.50
CA GLU A 24 0.46 -0.78 -13.79
C GLU A 24 1.44 -0.49 -14.94
N ALA A 25 2.46 0.35 -14.72
CA ALA A 25 3.52 0.58 -15.70
C ALA A 25 4.31 -0.70 -15.98
N ALA A 26 4.79 -1.39 -14.95
CA ALA A 26 5.53 -2.65 -15.08
C ALA A 26 4.69 -3.78 -15.68
N LYS A 27 3.36 -3.75 -15.48
CA LYS A 27 2.43 -4.69 -16.10
C LYS A 27 2.28 -4.44 -17.61
N ARG A 28 2.39 -3.19 -18.07
CA ARG A 28 2.33 -2.81 -19.49
C ARG A 28 3.68 -2.90 -20.19
N GLU A 29 4.76 -2.92 -19.43
CA GLU A 29 6.11 -3.09 -19.96
C GLU A 29 6.29 -4.51 -20.49
N ASP A 30 6.58 -4.61 -21.80
CA ASP A 30 6.94 -5.85 -22.46
C ASP A 30 8.44 -6.05 -22.28
N THR A 31 8.81 -6.81 -21.26
CA THR A 31 10.21 -7.12 -20.93
C THR A 31 10.56 -8.50 -21.47
N CYS A 32 11.75 -8.65 -22.07
CA CYS A 32 12.22 -9.94 -22.61
C CYS A 32 12.35 -11.07 -21.56
N ASP A 33 12.28 -10.76 -20.26
CA ASP A 33 12.41 -11.71 -19.17
C ASP A 33 11.12 -11.77 -18.33
N GLU A 34 10.17 -12.60 -18.78
CA GLU A 34 8.86 -12.77 -18.15
C GLU A 34 8.96 -13.19 -16.68
N HIS A 35 9.97 -13.98 -16.32
CA HIS A 35 10.15 -14.49 -14.96
C HIS A 35 10.54 -13.37 -13.99
N VAL A 36 11.47 -12.51 -14.40
CA VAL A 36 11.88 -11.33 -13.60
C VAL A 36 10.71 -10.35 -13.46
N ARG A 37 9.91 -10.17 -14.52
CA ARG A 37 8.71 -9.34 -14.49
C ARG A 37 7.66 -9.91 -13.54
N GLU A 38 7.39 -11.21 -13.57
CA GLU A 38 6.44 -11.86 -12.66
C GLU A 38 6.86 -11.71 -11.19
N LEU A 39 8.15 -11.95 -10.88
CA LEU A 39 8.69 -11.78 -9.53
C LEU A 39 8.60 -10.34 -9.04
N SER A 40 8.89 -9.38 -9.92
CA SER A 40 8.77 -7.94 -9.64
C SER A 40 7.34 -7.55 -9.34
N LEU A 41 6.38 -7.98 -10.19
CA LEU A 41 4.96 -7.71 -10.00
C LEU A 41 4.40 -8.38 -8.74
N ARG A 42 4.79 -9.62 -8.44
CA ARG A 42 4.38 -10.32 -7.20
C ARG A 42 4.91 -9.59 -5.96
N SER A 43 6.16 -9.14 -5.99
CA SER A 43 6.78 -8.40 -4.88
C SER A 43 6.12 -7.04 -4.66
N LEU A 44 5.89 -6.28 -5.74
CA LEU A 44 5.16 -5.01 -5.71
C LEU A 44 3.74 -5.19 -5.18
N LYS A 45 3.01 -6.21 -5.66
CA LYS A 45 1.66 -6.50 -5.19
C LYS A 45 1.60 -6.83 -3.70
N ARG A 46 2.56 -7.61 -3.19
CA ARG A 46 2.67 -7.88 -1.75
C ARG A 46 2.88 -6.61 -0.95
N LEU A 47 3.78 -5.73 -1.40
CA LEU A 47 4.06 -4.45 -0.73
C LEU A 47 2.82 -3.53 -0.72
N ILE A 48 2.10 -3.44 -1.85
CA ILE A 48 0.84 -2.69 -1.97
C ILE A 48 -0.19 -3.22 -0.97
N ASN A 49 -0.34 -4.54 -0.87
CA ASN A 49 -1.29 -5.16 0.06
C ASN A 49 -0.91 -4.88 1.53
N GLN A 50 0.37 -4.98 1.88
CA GLN A 50 0.85 -4.66 3.23
C GLN A 50 0.57 -3.20 3.60
N LEU A 51 0.83 -2.25 2.69
CA LEU A 51 0.51 -0.84 2.91
C LEU A 51 -0.99 -0.59 3.06
N LYS A 52 -1.83 -1.24 2.23
CA LYS A 52 -3.30 -1.16 2.34
C LYS A 52 -3.79 -1.66 3.70
N GLU A 53 -3.26 -2.79 4.16
CA GLU A 53 -3.60 -3.32 5.47
C GLU A 53 -3.15 -2.42 6.62
N GLU A 54 -1.98 -1.80 6.54
CA GLU A 54 -1.52 -0.85 7.57
C GLU A 54 -2.43 0.38 7.64
N ILE A 55 -2.79 0.95 6.47
CA ILE A 55 -3.74 2.07 6.37
C ILE A 55 -5.10 1.68 6.95
N ALA A 56 -5.62 0.49 6.59
CA ALA A 56 -6.90 0.00 7.09
C ALA A 56 -6.88 -0.23 8.60
N ARG A 57 -5.80 -0.83 9.13
CA ARG A 57 -5.59 -1.02 10.57
C ARG A 57 -5.53 0.30 11.32
N TYR A 58 -4.87 1.31 10.77
CA TYR A 58 -4.84 2.65 11.35
C TYR A 58 -6.25 3.25 11.42
N ARG A 59 -6.96 3.29 10.28
CA ARG A 59 -8.33 3.83 10.21
C ARG A 59 -9.29 3.12 11.16
N SER A 60 -9.14 1.81 11.33
CA SER A 60 -9.95 1.02 12.26
C SER A 60 -9.65 1.36 13.73
N ARG A 61 -8.37 1.55 14.09
CA ARG A 61 -8.00 2.03 15.44
C ARG A 61 -8.47 3.46 15.69
N SER A 62 -8.42 4.31 14.67
CA SER A 62 -8.89 5.70 14.76
C SER A 62 -10.41 5.82 14.85
N SER A 63 -11.17 4.86 14.32
CA SER A 63 -12.65 4.83 14.42
C SER A 63 -13.11 4.27 15.77
N VAL A 64 -12.47 3.20 16.27
CA VAL A 64 -12.79 2.62 17.59
C VAL A 64 -12.54 3.61 18.75
N GLY A 65 -11.63 4.57 18.59
CA GLY A 65 -11.41 5.63 19.59
C GLY A 65 -12.51 6.71 19.66
N ALA A 66 -13.49 6.69 18.76
CA ALA A 66 -14.60 7.64 18.74
C ALA A 66 -15.89 7.10 19.39
N GLU A 67 -16.04 5.77 19.51
CA GLU A 67 -17.25 5.12 20.02
C GLU A 67 -17.24 4.86 21.54
N ASP A 68 -16.09 5.03 22.23
CA ASP A 68 -15.94 4.82 23.69
C ASP A 68 -16.07 6.14 24.51
N ARG A 69 -16.69 7.17 23.93
CA ARG A 69 -17.01 8.45 24.60
C ARG A 69 -18.47 8.86 24.34
N GLU A 70 -19.43 8.00 24.69
CA GLU A 70 -20.84 8.40 24.90
C GLU A 70 -21.36 7.87 26.23
#